data_AF-A0A8S3WSM1-F1
#
_entry.id   AF-A0A8S3WSM1-F1
#
_cell.length_a   1.000
_cell.length_b   1.000
_cell.length_c   1.000
_cell.angle_alpha   90.00
_cell.angle_beta   90.00
_cell.angle_gamma   90.00
#
_symmetry.space_group_name_H-M   'P 1'
#
loop_
_entity.id
_entity.type
_entity.pdbx_description
1 polymer ?
#
loop_
_entity_poly.entity_id
_entity_poly.type
_entity_poly.pdbx_seq_one_letter_code
_entity_poly.pdbx_strand_id
1 'polypeptide(L)'
;MEDIENKCTKIGQNQQEYLDYSKKQENVLKDLTQKSAYLDKYSKSLDERLRLLEQKQYDLDIELINVEMKDEENVAELVKDITMKLNLKNEDIVKTWRIKGQYI
;
A
#
# COMPACT_ATOMS: atom_id res chain seq x y z
N MET A 1 47.04 47.72 16.55
CA MET A 1 46.85 47.06 15.23
C MET A 1 46.56 45.57 15.41
N GLU A 2 47.32 44.86 16.24
CA GLU A 2 47.16 43.43 16.56
C GLU A 2 45.74 42.99 16.97
N ASP A 3 45.00 43.87 17.66
CA ASP A 3 43.65 43.57 18.17
C ASP A 3 42.55 43.62 17.09
N ILE A 4 42.80 44.34 15.98
CA ILE A 4 41.88 44.40 14.82
C ILE A 4 42.13 43.19 13.91
N GLU A 5 43.39 42.83 13.70
CA GLU A 5 43.81 41.70 12.87
C GLU A 5 43.30 40.36 13.44
N ASN A 6 43.34 40.20 14.77
CA ASN A 6 42.76 39.06 15.46
C ASN A 6 41.22 39.00 15.33
N LYS A 7 40.54 40.15 15.35
CA LYS A 7 39.07 40.22 15.14
C LYS A 7 38.70 39.87 13.71
N CYS A 8 39.43 40.40 12.72
CA CYS A 8 39.23 40.07 11.31
C CYS A 8 39.44 38.57 11.04
N THR A 9 40.48 37.96 11.63
CA THR A 9 40.76 36.53 11.52
C THR A 9 39.62 35.68 12.09
N LYS A 10 39.11 36.01 13.29
CA LYS A 10 37.96 35.31 13.89
C LYS A 10 36.67 35.45 13.06
N ILE A 11 36.43 36.62 12.48
CA ILE A 11 35.27 36.83 11.59
C ILE A 11 35.39 35.94 10.35
N GLY A 12 36.57 35.87 9.73
CA GLY A 12 36.82 35.00 8.58
C GLY A 12 36.65 33.51 8.91
N GLN A 13 37.15 33.06 10.06
CA GLN A 13 36.98 31.68 10.54
C GLN A 13 35.51 31.34 10.75
N ASN A 14 34.76 32.21 11.44
CA ASN A 14 33.33 32.00 11.65
C ASN A 14 32.56 31.94 10.32
N GLN A 15 32.86 32.84 9.38
CA GLN A 15 32.25 32.83 8.05
C GLN A 15 32.52 31.53 7.29
N GLN A 16 33.74 30.99 7.39
CA GLN A 16 34.09 29.72 6.78
C GLN A 16 33.31 28.55 7.41
N GLU A 17 33.18 28.52 8.74
CA GLU A 17 32.38 27.51 9.44
C GLU A 17 30.90 27.54 9.02
N TYR A 18 30.33 28.75 8.88
CA TYR A 18 28.96 28.90 8.37
C TYR A 18 28.81 28.38 6.93
N LEU A 19 29.76 28.65 6.05
CA LEU A 19 29.74 28.15 4.68
C LEU A 19 29.84 26.63 4.62
N ASP A 20 30.73 26.04 5.42
CA ASP A 20 30.90 24.59 5.49
C ASP A 20 29.68 23.90 6.09
N TYR A 21 29.04 24.51 7.09
CA TYR A 21 27.77 24.05 7.63
C TYR A 21 26.65 24.12 6.58
N SER A 22 26.53 25.24 5.86
CA SER A 22 25.52 25.44 4.81
C SER A 22 25.64 24.36 3.72
N LYS A 23 26.85 24.10 3.24
CA LYS A 23 27.11 23.05 2.24
C LYS A 23 26.74 21.66 2.74
N LYS A 24 27.01 21.36 4.02
CA LYS A 24 26.61 20.07 4.63
C LYS A 24 25.09 19.94 4.66
N GLN A 25 24.36 20.99 5.03
CA GLN A 25 22.90 20.98 5.05
C GLN A 25 22.30 20.83 3.64
N GLU A 26 22.86 21.50 2.63
CA GLU A 26 22.44 21.34 1.24
C GLU A 26 22.58 19.89 0.74
N ASN A 27 23.69 19.22 1.08
CA ASN A 27 23.89 17.82 0.73
C ASN A 27 22.87 16.92 1.43
N VAL A 28 22.63 17.12 2.73
CA VAL A 28 21.62 16.37 3.48
C VAL A 28 20.22 16.57 2.87
N LEU A 29 19.86 17.80 2.51
CA LEU A 29 18.58 18.10 1.86
C LEU A 29 18.44 17.38 0.51
N LYS A 30 19.51 17.35 -0.28
CA LYS A 30 19.52 16.66 -1.57
C LYS A 30 19.33 15.16 -1.40
N ASP A 31 20.04 14.55 -0.45
CA ASP A 31 19.93 13.12 -0.16
C ASP A 31 18.52 12.76 0.35
N LEU A 32 17.96 13.57 1.25
CA LEU A 32 16.60 13.39 1.74
C LEU A 32 15.56 13.53 0.63
N THR A 33 15.74 14.49 -0.28
CA THR A 33 14.83 14.68 -1.42
C THR A 33 14.84 13.46 -2.35
N GLN A 34 16.03 12.93 -2.65
CA GLN A 34 16.17 11.73 -3.47
C GLN A 34 15.53 10.51 -2.78
N LYS A 35 15.77 10.34 -1.48
CA LYS A 35 15.18 9.27 -0.69
C LYS A 35 13.65 9.37 -0.65
N SER A 36 13.10 10.57 -0.47
CA SER A 36 11.65 10.81 -0.50
C SER A 36 11.06 10.38 -1.84
N ALA A 37 11.64 10.84 -2.95
CA ALA A 37 11.15 10.48 -4.28
C ALA A 37 11.21 8.97 -4.57
N TYR A 38 12.21 8.27 -4.04
CA TYR A 38 12.29 6.82 -4.13
C TYR A 38 11.18 6.14 -3.33
N LEU A 39 10.96 6.56 -2.08
CA LEU A 39 9.93 6.00 -1.21
C LEU A 39 8.53 6.22 -1.79
N ASP A 40 8.27 7.39 -2.38
CA ASP A 40 6.98 7.67 -3.02
C ASP A 40 6.70 6.74 -4.20
N LYS A 41 7.72 6.47 -5.03
CA LYS A 41 7.60 5.50 -6.13
C LYS A 41 7.37 4.09 -5.62
N TYR A 42 8.09 3.70 -4.57
CA TYR A 42 7.96 2.37 -3.98
C TYR A 42 6.58 2.16 -3.34
N SER A 43 6.07 3.15 -2.60
CA SER A 43 4.73 3.11 -2.00
C SER A 43 3.65 2.92 -3.06
N LYS A 44 3.69 3.70 -4.15
CA LYS A 44 2.72 3.57 -5.25
C LYS A 44 2.74 2.19 -5.89
N SER A 45 3.93 1.62 -6.08
CA SER A 45 4.06 0.26 -6.65
C SER A 45 3.51 -0.81 -5.71
N LEU A 46 3.69 -0.66 -4.39
CA LEU A 46 3.10 -1.56 -3.40
C LEU A 46 1.57 -1.46 -3.38
N ASP A 47 1.03 -0.24 -3.42
CA ASP A 47 -0.43 -0.03 -3.45
C ASP A 47 -1.07 -0.66 -4.69
N GLU A 48 -0.44 -0.51 -5.85
CA GLU A 48 -0.90 -1.16 -7.08
C GLU A 48 -0.87 -2.69 -6.97
N ARG A 49 0.22 -3.24 -6.42
CA ARG A 49 0.34 -4.69 -6.21
C ARG A 49 -0.68 -5.21 -5.21
N LEU A 50 -0.98 -4.46 -4.16
CA LEU A 50 -2.00 -4.82 -3.17
C LEU A 50 -3.38 -4.87 -3.81
N ARG A 51 -3.75 -3.83 -4.59
CA ARG A 51 -5.01 -3.82 -5.35
C ARG A 51 -5.12 -4.99 -6.33
N LEU A 52 -4.04 -5.34 -7.02
CA LEU A 52 -4.03 -6.50 -7.93
C LEU A 52 -4.21 -7.82 -7.19
N LEU A 53 -3.66 -7.95 -5.98
CA LEU A 53 -3.84 -9.14 -5.15
C LEU A 53 -5.26 -9.22 -4.60
N GLU A 54 -5.84 -8.10 -4.15
CA GLU A 54 -7.23 -8.02 -3.72
C GLU A 54 -8.17 -8.37 -4.87
N GLN A 55 -7.97 -7.80 -6.06
CA GLN A 55 -8.77 -8.13 -7.25
C GLN A 55 -8.66 -9.61 -7.60
N LYS A 56 -7.44 -10.18 -7.60
CA LYS A 56 -7.26 -11.62 -7.85
C LYS A 56 -7.97 -12.49 -6.82
N GLN A 57 -8.06 -12.03 -5.57
CA GLN A 57 -8.79 -12.75 -4.54
C GLN A 57 -10.30 -12.68 -4.79
N TYR A 58 -10.82 -11.52 -5.18
CA TYR A 58 -12.23 -11.37 -5.57
C TYR A 58 -12.59 -12.13 -6.84
N ASP A 59 -11.69 -12.21 -7.82
CA ASP A 59 -11.91 -12.97 -9.06
C ASP A 59 -12.05 -14.48 -8.82
N LEU A 60 -11.63 -14.98 -7.64
CA LEU A 60 -11.86 -16.36 -7.20
C LEU A 60 -13.25 -16.54 -6.56
N ASP A 61 -13.90 -15.47 -6.13
CA ASP A 61 -15.23 -15.53 -5.53
C ASP A 61 -16.29 -15.56 -6.65
N ILE A 62 -17.23 -16.49 -6.52
CA ILE A 62 -18.38 -16.61 -7.43
C ILE A 62 -19.63 -16.22 -6.66
N GLU A 63 -20.34 -15.20 -7.14
CA GLU A 63 -21.62 -14.79 -6.57
C GLU A 63 -22.78 -15.49 -7.30
N LEU A 64 -23.63 -16.16 -6.53
CA LEU A 64 -24.87 -16.76 -7.02
C LEU A 64 -26.05 -15.87 -6.64
N ILE A 65 -26.63 -15.21 -7.63
CA ILE A 65 -27.76 -14.28 -7.46
C ILE A 65 -29.08 -15.02 -7.67
N ASN A 66 -30.16 -14.56 -7.01
CA ASN A 66 -31.51 -15.12 -7.12
C ASN A 66 -31.65 -16.59 -6.68
N VAL A 67 -30.78 -17.04 -5.77
CA VAL A 67 -30.94 -18.33 -5.12
C VAL A 67 -31.97 -18.19 -4.01
N GLU A 68 -33.12 -18.87 -4.16
CA GLU A 68 -34.19 -18.91 -3.15
C GLU A 68 -33.64 -19.26 -1.76
N MET A 69 -34.06 -18.52 -0.74
CA MET A 69 -33.68 -18.78 0.65
C MET A 69 -34.70 -19.73 1.28
N LYS A 70 -34.21 -20.83 1.86
CA LYS A 70 -35.05 -21.79 2.58
C LYS A 70 -34.74 -21.73 4.07
N ASP A 71 -35.76 -21.95 4.89
CA ASP A 71 -35.58 -22.06 6.34
C ASP A 71 -34.67 -23.26 6.65
N GLU A 72 -33.73 -23.06 7.58
CA GLU A 72 -32.73 -24.06 8.01
C GLU A 72 -31.83 -24.60 6.87
N GLU A 73 -31.62 -23.82 5.80
CA GLU A 73 -30.80 -24.27 4.68
C GLU A 73 -29.32 -24.51 5.05
N ASN A 74 -28.75 -25.57 4.49
CA ASN A 74 -27.31 -25.78 4.46
C ASN A 74 -26.74 -25.16 3.18
N VAL A 75 -26.19 -23.95 3.29
CA VAL A 75 -25.63 -23.19 2.15
C VAL A 75 -24.56 -24.00 1.39
N ALA A 76 -23.74 -24.78 2.11
CA ALA A 76 -22.68 -25.56 1.47
C ALA A 76 -23.22 -26.72 0.61
N GLU A 77 -24.28 -27.38 1.06
CA GLU A 77 -24.96 -28.43 0.28
C GLU A 77 -25.67 -27.83 -0.93
N LEU A 78 -26.38 -26.72 -0.74
CA LEU A 78 -27.04 -26.01 -1.83
C LEU A 78 -26.06 -25.59 -2.94
N VAL A 79 -24.91 -25.03 -2.58
CA VAL A 79 -23.89 -24.66 -3.58
C VAL A 79 -23.33 -25.89 -4.28
N LYS A 80 -23.07 -26.99 -3.55
CA LYS A 80 -22.62 -28.26 -4.16
C LYS A 80 -23.61 -28.82 -5.18
N ASP A 81 -24.91 -28.75 -4.89
CA ASP A 81 -25.95 -29.18 -5.82
C ASP A 81 -25.97 -28.33 -7.09
N ILE A 82 -25.75 -27.01 -6.95
CA ILE A 82 -25.67 -26.08 -8.08
C ILE A 82 -24.41 -26.36 -8.93
N THR A 83 -23.24 -26.51 -8.31
CA THR A 83 -22.00 -26.81 -9.03
C THR A 83 -22.06 -28.17 -9.72
N MET A 84 -22.69 -29.19 -9.14
CA MET A 84 -22.95 -30.47 -9.82
C MET A 84 -23.78 -30.28 -11.09
N LYS A 85 -24.87 -29.49 -11.04
CA LYS A 85 -25.70 -29.18 -12.20
C LYS A 85 -24.95 -28.44 -13.30
N LEU A 86 -23.95 -27.64 -12.92
CA LEU A 86 -23.09 -26.88 -13.83
C LEU A 86 -21.82 -27.64 -14.27
N ASN A 87 -21.66 -28.91 -13.85
CA ASN A 87 -20.48 -29.73 -14.11
C ASN A 87 -19.17 -29.07 -13.64
N LEU A 88 -19.23 -28.37 -12.50
CA LEU A 88 -18.08 -27.74 -11.84
C LEU A 88 -17.55 -28.67 -10.74
N LYS A 89 -16.25 -28.59 -10.49
CA LYS A 89 -15.59 -29.40 -9.46
C LYS A 89 -15.93 -28.88 -8.07
N ASN A 90 -16.63 -29.69 -7.29
CA ASN A 90 -16.97 -29.36 -5.90
C ASN A 90 -15.76 -29.27 -4.97
N GLU A 91 -14.66 -29.93 -5.36
CA GLU A 91 -13.40 -30.00 -4.60
C GLU A 91 -12.72 -28.63 -4.48
N ASP A 92 -13.00 -27.74 -5.42
CA ASP A 92 -12.41 -26.39 -5.47
C ASP A 92 -13.19 -25.38 -4.62
N ILE A 93 -14.33 -25.78 -4.01
CA ILE A 93 -15.15 -24.92 -3.16
C ILE A 93 -14.53 -24.84 -1.77
N VAL A 94 -13.85 -23.74 -1.47
CA VAL A 94 -13.18 -23.53 -0.18
C VAL A 94 -14.16 -23.11 0.93
N LYS A 95 -15.09 -22.21 0.62
CA LYS A 95 -16.03 -21.65 1.60
C LYS A 95 -17.28 -21.11 0.92
N THR A 96 -18.42 -21.15 1.62
CA THR A 96 -19.71 -20.64 1.15
C THR A 96 -20.42 -19.86 2.27
N TRP A 97 -21.13 -18.79 1.92
CA TRP A 97 -21.95 -18.03 2.86
C TRP A 97 -23.02 -17.24 2.12
N ARG A 98 -24.11 -16.90 2.81
CA ARG A 98 -25.10 -15.94 2.30
C ARG A 98 -24.58 -14.52 2.49
N ILE A 99 -24.67 -13.71 1.44
CA ILE A 99 -24.46 -12.27 1.52
C ILE A 99 -25.83 -11.65 1.84
N LYS A 100 -25.98 -11.02 3.01
CA LYS A 100 -27.18 -10.25 3.35
C LYS A 100 -27.09 -8.88 2.65
N GLY A 101 -27.47 -8.82 1.39
CA GLY A 101 -27.60 -7.56 0.67
C GLY A 101 -28.86 -6.80 1.09
N GLN A 102 -28.72 -5.56 1.55
CA GLN A 102 -29.76 -4.56 1.33
C GLN A 102 -29.69 -4.21 -0.16
N TYR A 103 -30.64 -4.72 -0.95
CA TYR A 103 -30.85 -4.18 -2.29
C TYR A 103 -31.37 -2.75 -2.13
N ILE A 104 -30.63 -1.76 -2.63
CA ILE A 104 -31.06 -0.35 -2.76
C ILE A 104 -32.00 -0.26 -3.97
#